data_AF-A0A9P3B951-F1
#
_entry.id   AF-A0A9P3B951-F1
#
_cell.length_a   1.000
_cell.length_b   1.000
_cell.length_c   1.000
_cell.angle_alpha   90.00
_cell.angle_beta   90.00
_cell.angle_gamma   90.00
#
_symmetry.space_group_name_H-M   'P 1'
#
loop_
_entity.id
_entity.type
_entity.pdbx_description
1 polymer ?
#
loop_
_entity_poly.entity_id
_entity_poly.type
_entity_poly.pdbx_seq_one_letter_code
_entity_poly.pdbx_strand_id
1 'polypeptide(L)'
;MLESFAPTVLEDQPRFDNASASVIWEHFQKWVSTAPQEEQGIPSEEAVFKSSGRYKFCLMVNEEALQSVLNAPPPEDINDSGYVILVNGQWEPEVLTEDELAAYDSPPDEDFYDPIEGSTLRDVGWMKMFYDQAVINSFVNMGDRFDWDREYRRPPIIGFKF
;
A
#
# COMPACT_ATOMS: atom_id res chain seq x y z
N MET A 1 5.20 -14.49 24.73
CA MET A 1 4.14 -14.49 23.69
C MET A 1 4.17 -13.13 23.00
N LEU A 2 5.30 -12.84 22.34
CA LEU A 2 5.57 -11.63 21.53
C LEU A 2 6.37 -12.05 20.28
N GLU A 3 7.10 -13.16 20.36
CA GLU A 3 7.78 -13.79 19.21
C GLU A 3 6.83 -14.32 18.11
N SER A 4 5.51 -14.41 18.36
CA SER A 4 4.54 -14.79 17.32
C SER A 4 4.12 -13.63 16.42
N PHE A 5 4.53 -12.38 16.73
CA PHE A 5 4.31 -11.19 15.90
C PHE A 5 5.62 -10.78 15.20
N ALA A 6 6.32 -11.75 14.61
CA ALA A 6 7.47 -11.45 13.77
C ALA A 6 6.98 -10.93 12.41
N PRO A 7 7.33 -9.69 12.00
CA PRO A 7 7.07 -9.25 10.63
C PRO A 7 7.85 -10.14 9.65
N THR A 8 7.21 -10.52 8.54
CA THR A 8 7.92 -11.15 7.43
C THR A 8 8.70 -10.06 6.70
N VAL A 9 10.02 -10.05 6.88
CA VAL A 9 10.91 -9.12 6.17
C VAL A 9 11.48 -9.82 4.94
N LEU A 10 11.28 -9.22 3.77
CA LEU A 10 11.80 -9.72 2.50
C LEU A 10 12.95 -8.84 2.04
N GLU A 11 14.18 -9.29 2.29
CA GLU A 11 15.40 -8.59 1.88
C GLU A 11 15.99 -9.29 0.64
N ASP A 12 15.79 -8.69 -0.54
CA ASP A 12 16.38 -9.14 -1.80
C ASP A 12 17.00 -7.92 -2.50
N GLN A 13 18.21 -7.56 -2.07
CA GLN A 13 18.89 -6.35 -2.54
C GLN A 13 19.03 -6.28 -4.08
N PRO A 14 19.43 -7.35 -4.80
CA PRO A 14 19.46 -7.33 -6.27
C PRO A 14 18.12 -7.00 -6.93
N ARG A 15 17.01 -7.29 -6.26
CA ARG A 15 15.65 -7.12 -6.79
C ARG A 15 14.99 -5.81 -6.37
N PHE A 16 15.28 -5.34 -5.15
CA PHE A 16 14.58 -4.22 -4.52
C PHE A 16 15.38 -2.93 -4.49
N ASP A 17 16.67 -2.95 -4.84
CA ASP A 17 17.46 -1.73 -4.93
C ASP A 17 16.86 -0.76 -5.96
N ASN A 18 16.43 0.41 -5.49
CA ASN A 18 15.73 1.43 -6.28
C ASN A 18 14.49 0.92 -7.02
N ALA A 19 13.84 -0.15 -6.54
CA ALA A 19 12.60 -0.64 -7.12
C ALA A 19 11.46 0.37 -6.93
N SER A 20 10.63 0.51 -7.96
CA SER A 20 9.38 1.27 -7.89
C SER A 20 8.33 0.52 -7.06
N ALA A 21 7.31 1.24 -6.58
CA ALA A 21 6.18 0.62 -5.89
C ALA A 21 5.48 -0.44 -6.76
N SER A 22 5.44 -0.25 -8.09
CA SER A 22 4.90 -1.24 -9.02
C SER A 22 5.66 -2.57 -9.01
N VAL A 23 7.00 -2.55 -8.95
CA VAL A 23 7.83 -3.77 -8.86
C VAL A 23 7.58 -4.48 -7.52
N ILE A 24 7.46 -3.73 -6.43
CA ILE A 24 7.12 -4.28 -5.11
C ILE A 24 5.73 -4.90 -5.11
N TRP A 25 4.74 -4.22 -5.71
CA TRP A 25 3.39 -4.73 -5.87
C TRP A 25 3.35 -6.05 -6.65
N GLU A 26 4.03 -6.14 -7.80
CA GLU A 26 4.08 -7.38 -8.59
C GLU A 26 4.71 -8.53 -7.81
N HIS A 27 5.77 -8.26 -7.05
CA HIS A 27 6.40 -9.25 -6.19
C HIS A 27 5.46 -9.70 -5.07
N PHE A 28 4.78 -8.75 -4.42
CA PHE A 28 3.83 -9.02 -3.36
C PHE A 28 2.67 -9.87 -3.85
N GLN A 29 2.11 -9.60 -5.03
CA GLN A 29 1.05 -10.41 -5.63
C GLN A 29 1.48 -11.87 -5.84
N LYS A 30 2.71 -12.09 -6.30
CA LYS A 30 3.28 -13.45 -6.43
C LYS A 30 3.38 -14.14 -5.08
N TRP A 31 3.86 -13.44 -4.05
CA TRP A 31 3.94 -13.97 -2.69
C TRP A 31 2.54 -14.32 -2.12
N VAL A 32 1.56 -13.42 -2.26
CA VAL A 32 0.17 -13.63 -1.79
C VAL A 32 -0.49 -14.85 -2.45
N SER A 33 -0.12 -15.21 -3.67
CA SER A 33 -0.68 -16.38 -4.36
C SER A 33 -0.40 -17.72 -3.67
N THR A 34 0.68 -17.82 -2.89
CA THR A 34 1.09 -19.06 -2.20
C THR A 34 1.13 -18.93 -0.68
N ALA A 35 1.42 -17.75 -0.14
CA ALA A 35 1.63 -17.53 1.28
C ALA A 35 0.48 -17.96 2.20
N PRO A 36 -0.81 -17.70 1.90
CA PRO A 36 -1.92 -18.16 2.74
C PRO A 36 -1.92 -19.68 2.96
N GLN A 37 -1.62 -20.44 1.91
CA GLN A 37 -1.58 -21.89 1.96
C GLN A 37 -0.34 -22.39 2.72
N GLU A 38 0.81 -21.77 2.51
CA GLU A 38 2.07 -22.13 3.18
C GLU A 38 2.05 -21.78 4.68
N GLU A 39 1.45 -20.64 5.04
CA GLU A 39 1.46 -20.12 6.42
C GLU A 39 0.28 -20.61 7.26
N GLN A 40 -0.92 -20.77 6.66
CA GLN A 40 -2.16 -21.08 7.37
C GLN A 40 -2.79 -22.41 6.94
N GLY A 41 -2.31 -23.03 5.86
CA GLY A 41 -2.86 -24.28 5.35
C GLY A 41 -4.17 -24.12 4.58
N ILE A 42 -4.55 -22.90 4.19
CA ILE A 42 -5.84 -22.58 3.56
C ILE A 42 -5.62 -22.06 2.13
N PRO A 43 -6.48 -22.41 1.15
CA PRO A 43 -6.32 -21.94 -0.23
C PRO A 43 -6.35 -20.41 -0.37
N SER A 44 -5.48 -19.87 -1.24
CA SER A 44 -5.36 -18.43 -1.50
C SER A 44 -6.58 -17.80 -2.19
N GLU A 45 -7.47 -18.62 -2.76
CA GLU A 45 -8.69 -18.19 -3.43
C GLU A 45 -9.84 -17.84 -2.45
N GLU A 46 -9.70 -18.17 -1.16
CA GLU A 46 -10.75 -17.88 -0.18
C GLU A 46 -10.89 -16.37 0.09
N ALA A 47 -12.13 -15.88 0.01
CA ALA A 47 -12.48 -14.47 0.20
C ALA A 47 -12.01 -13.90 1.55
N VAL A 48 -11.89 -14.75 2.57
CA VAL A 48 -11.40 -14.39 3.92
C VAL A 48 -9.97 -13.85 3.90
N PHE A 49 -9.15 -14.22 2.91
CA PHE A 49 -7.78 -13.68 2.78
C PHE A 49 -7.73 -12.30 2.14
N LYS A 50 -8.65 -12.02 1.22
CA LYS A 50 -8.77 -10.71 0.61
C LYS A 50 -9.12 -9.62 1.63
N SER A 51 -9.73 -9.98 2.75
CA SER A 51 -10.00 -9.05 3.86
C SER A 51 -8.88 -8.96 4.91
N SER A 52 -7.85 -9.81 4.85
CA SER A 52 -6.76 -9.78 5.82
C SER A 52 -5.69 -8.78 5.41
N GLY A 53 -5.38 -7.83 6.29
CA GLY A 53 -4.32 -6.85 6.08
C GLY A 53 -3.00 -7.47 5.63
N ARG A 54 -2.65 -8.66 6.16
CA ARG A 54 -1.41 -9.39 5.86
C ARG A 54 -1.24 -9.71 4.37
N TYR A 55 -2.34 -10.00 3.67
CA TYR A 55 -2.33 -10.36 2.25
C TYR A 55 -2.90 -9.25 1.36
N LYS A 56 -3.43 -8.19 1.97
CA LYS A 56 -3.95 -6.99 1.29
C LYS A 56 -2.89 -5.91 1.15
N PHE A 57 -2.05 -5.71 2.15
CA PHE A 57 -1.08 -4.63 2.19
C PHE A 57 0.34 -5.14 2.42
N CYS A 58 1.32 -4.41 1.90
CA CYS A 58 2.71 -4.54 2.32
C CYS A 58 3.33 -3.17 2.62
N LEU A 59 4.35 -3.18 3.49
CA LEU A 59 5.12 -1.99 3.82
C LEU A 59 6.42 -2.02 3.02
N MET A 60 6.64 -0.99 2.22
CA MET A 60 7.89 -0.71 1.54
C MET A 60 8.68 0.32 2.37
N VAL A 61 9.96 0.02 2.61
CA VAL A 61 10.89 0.89 3.33
C VAL A 61 12.11 1.10 2.45
N ASN A 62 12.08 2.17 1.65
CA ASN A 62 13.25 2.62 0.89
C ASN A 62 14.13 3.53 1.77
N GLU A 63 15.26 3.99 1.22
CA GLU A 63 16.18 4.88 1.94
C GLU A 63 15.48 6.15 2.44
N GLU A 64 14.61 6.77 1.63
CA GLU A 64 13.88 7.98 2.00
C GLU A 64 12.95 7.74 3.20
N ALA A 65 12.18 6.65 3.18
CA ALA A 65 11.29 6.26 4.27
C ALA A 65 12.08 5.89 5.53
N LEU A 66 13.19 5.15 5.39
CA LEU A 66 14.07 4.81 6.51
C LEU A 66 14.62 6.08 7.18
N GLN A 67 15.16 7.01 6.39
CA GLN A 67 15.66 8.28 6.90
C GLN A 67 14.52 9.12 7.51
N SER A 68 13.32 9.11 6.94
CA SER A 68 12.16 9.78 7.52
C SER A 68 11.86 9.29 8.94
N VAL A 69 11.86 7.97 9.17
CA VAL A 69 11.64 7.38 10.50
C VAL A 69 12.79 7.69 11.46
N LEU A 70 14.04 7.58 11.01
CA LEU A 70 15.22 7.84 11.86
C LEU A 70 15.33 9.31 12.29
N ASN A 71 14.83 10.24 11.47
CA ASN A 71 14.84 11.67 11.75
C ASN A 71 13.52 12.18 12.38
N ALA A 72 12.54 11.30 12.59
CA ALA A 72 11.29 11.65 13.25
C ALA A 72 11.52 11.98 14.74
N PRO A 73 10.57 12.68 15.40
CA PRO A 73 10.58 12.81 16.85
C PRO A 73 10.72 11.45 17.55
N PRO A 74 11.31 11.42 18.76
CA PRO A 74 11.37 10.21 19.57
C PRO A 74 9.97 9.59 19.76
N PRO A 75 9.86 8.27 19.95
CA PRO A 75 8.57 7.59 20.10
C PRO A 75 7.70 8.09 21.26
N GLU A 76 8.29 8.77 22.24
CA GLU A 76 7.58 9.42 23.35
C GLU A 76 6.80 10.68 22.92
N ASP A 77 7.18 11.27 21.80
CA ASP A 77 6.57 12.47 21.23
C ASP A 77 5.57 12.13 20.12
N ILE A 78 4.79 13.13 19.72
CA ILE A 78 3.82 13.00 18.63
C ILE A 78 4.60 12.91 17.30
N ASN A 79 4.57 11.72 16.66
CA ASN A 79 5.09 11.58 15.30
C ASN A 79 4.32 12.47 14.30
N ASP A 80 4.99 13.43 13.67
CA ASP A 80 4.40 14.36 12.71
C ASP A 80 5.08 14.31 11.32
N SER A 81 6.09 13.46 11.17
CA SER A 81 6.99 13.48 10.00
C SER A 81 7.51 12.11 9.58
N GLY A 82 7.61 11.15 10.49
CA GLY A 82 8.10 9.80 10.20
C GLY A 82 7.07 8.95 9.47
N TYR A 83 7.40 8.44 8.30
CA TYR A 83 6.50 7.61 7.49
C TYR A 83 7.17 6.37 6.90
N VAL A 84 6.34 5.42 6.51
CA VAL A 84 6.65 4.28 5.64
C VAL A 84 5.77 4.33 4.39
N ILE A 85 6.09 3.52 3.39
CA ILE A 85 5.28 3.43 2.17
C ILE A 85 4.33 2.23 2.33
N LEU A 86 3.02 2.48 2.30
CA LEU A 86 2.01 1.44 2.28
C LEU A 86 1.60 1.15 0.83
N VAL A 87 1.78 -0.08 0.39
CA VAL A 87 1.38 -0.55 -0.93
C VAL A 87 0.10 -1.38 -0.81
N ASN A 88 -0.91 -1.04 -1.62
CA ASN A 88 -2.15 -1.79 -1.71
C ASN A 88 -2.01 -2.92 -2.73
N GLY A 89 -1.94 -4.16 -2.25
CA GLY A 89 -1.88 -5.34 -3.11
C GLY A 89 -3.13 -5.54 -3.96
N GLN A 90 -4.28 -5.04 -3.54
CA GLN A 90 -5.54 -5.18 -4.27
C GLN A 90 -5.81 -4.01 -5.21
N TRP A 91 -4.88 -3.07 -5.32
CA TRP A 91 -5.04 -1.96 -6.25
C TRP A 91 -5.02 -2.48 -7.69
N GLU A 92 -6.00 -2.02 -8.45
CA GLU A 92 -6.09 -2.17 -9.90
C GLU A 92 -6.28 -0.77 -10.47
N PRO A 93 -5.56 -0.38 -11.53
CA PRO A 93 -5.77 0.91 -12.16
C PRO A 93 -7.20 0.98 -12.68
N GLU A 94 -7.96 1.99 -12.23
CA GLU A 94 -9.28 2.29 -12.77
C GLU A 94 -9.13 2.75 -14.23
N VAL A 95 -9.20 1.82 -15.16
CA VAL A 95 -9.27 2.11 -16.59
C VAL A 95 -10.73 2.01 -17.00
N LEU A 96 -11.34 3.16 -17.29
CA LEU A 96 -12.70 3.18 -17.82
C LEU A 96 -12.76 2.39 -19.13
N THR A 97 -13.73 1.50 -19.23
CA THR A 97 -14.02 0.77 -20.47
C THR A 97 -14.57 1.72 -21.53
N GLU A 98 -14.52 1.32 -22.81
CA GLU A 98 -15.11 2.12 -23.90
C GLU A 98 -16.60 2.41 -23.67
N ASP A 99 -17.34 1.45 -23.11
CA ASP A 99 -18.77 1.59 -22.77
C ASP A 99 -18.99 2.57 -21.62
N GLU A 100 -18.13 2.56 -20.59
CA GLU A 100 -18.19 3.52 -19.49
C GLU A 100 -17.83 4.93 -19.97
N LEU A 101 -16.79 5.09 -20.79
CA LEU A 101 -16.43 6.34 -21.44
C LEU A 101 -17.56 6.90 -22.30
N ALA A 102 -18.26 6.04 -23.05
CA ALA A 102 -19.39 6.42 -23.89
C ALA A 102 -20.64 6.84 -23.09
N ALA A 103 -20.73 6.44 -21.81
CA ALA A 103 -21.82 6.84 -20.92
C ALA A 103 -21.65 8.26 -20.35
N TYR A 104 -20.48 8.88 -20.50
CA TYR A 104 -20.30 10.28 -20.15
C TYR A 104 -20.73 11.20 -21.31
N ASP A 105 -21.57 12.20 -21.02
CA ASP A 105 -22.01 13.21 -21.99
C ASP A 105 -20.87 14.12 -22.50
N SER A 106 -19.68 14.01 -21.91
CA SER A 106 -18.41 14.68 -22.27
C SER A 106 -17.27 13.82 -21.74
N PRO A 107 -16.03 13.89 -22.30
CA PRO A 107 -14.91 13.16 -21.72
C PRO A 107 -14.86 13.43 -20.21
N PRO A 108 -14.73 12.40 -19.35
CA PRO A 108 -14.53 12.63 -17.93
C PRO A 108 -13.33 13.56 -17.77
N ASP A 109 -13.38 14.46 -16.77
CA ASP A 109 -12.22 15.27 -16.42
C ASP A 109 -11.06 14.29 -16.20
N GLU A 110 -10.13 14.24 -17.16
CA GLU A 110 -8.91 13.48 -16.98
C GLU A 110 -8.14 14.25 -15.92
N ASP A 111 -8.32 13.87 -14.65
CA ASP A 111 -7.51 14.33 -13.55
C ASP A 111 -6.08 13.83 -13.78
N PHE A 112 -5.36 14.47 -14.72
CA PHE A 112 -3.98 14.18 -14.99
C PHE A 112 -3.15 14.84 -13.90
N TYR A 113 -2.81 14.05 -12.89
CA TYR A 113 -1.84 14.46 -11.90
C TYR A 113 -0.43 14.38 -12.50
N ASP A 114 0.50 15.17 -11.95
CA ASP A 114 1.92 15.03 -12.26
C ASP A 114 2.36 13.57 -12.06
N PRO A 115 3.05 12.96 -13.06
CA PRO A 115 3.28 11.53 -13.05
C PRO A 115 4.13 11.10 -11.85
N ILE A 116 3.65 10.09 -11.13
CA ILE A 116 4.41 9.39 -10.08
C ILE A 116 4.73 8.01 -10.60
N GLU A 117 6.02 7.71 -10.74
CA GLU A 117 6.50 6.43 -11.31
C GLU A 117 5.86 6.09 -12.68
N GLY A 118 5.52 7.12 -13.46
CA GLY A 118 4.86 6.97 -14.76
C GLY A 118 3.33 6.91 -14.72
N SER A 119 2.70 6.88 -13.54
CA SER A 119 1.23 6.93 -13.39
C SER A 119 0.74 8.36 -13.19
N THR A 120 -0.20 8.78 -14.04
CA THR A 120 -0.93 10.07 -13.94
C THR A 120 -2.24 9.95 -13.18
N LEU A 121 -2.60 8.75 -12.72
CA LEU A 121 -3.82 8.51 -11.95
C LEU A 121 -3.76 9.21 -10.59
N ARG A 122 -4.95 9.50 -10.05
CA ARG A 122 -5.12 9.96 -8.67
C ARG A 122 -4.55 8.94 -7.69
N ASP A 123 -5.04 7.71 -7.80
CA ASP A 123 -4.60 6.57 -7.03
C ASP A 123 -3.50 5.82 -7.78
N VAL A 124 -2.30 5.82 -7.21
CA VAL A 124 -1.12 5.13 -7.78
C VAL A 124 -0.85 3.79 -7.09
N GLY A 125 -1.78 3.31 -6.25
CA GLY A 125 -1.72 2.03 -5.57
C GLY A 125 -0.87 2.01 -4.31
N TRP A 126 -0.32 3.16 -3.91
CA TRP A 126 0.48 3.29 -2.71
C TRP A 126 0.41 4.71 -2.13
N MET A 127 0.64 4.82 -0.83
CA MET A 127 0.72 6.12 -0.14
C MET A 127 1.81 6.13 0.94
N LYS A 128 2.27 7.33 1.31
CA LYS A 128 3.06 7.51 2.54
C LYS A 128 2.11 7.42 3.73
N MET A 129 2.47 6.67 4.78
CA MET A 129 1.67 6.54 6.00
C MET A 129 2.58 6.68 7.22
N PHE A 130 2.12 7.39 8.25
CA PHE A 130 2.86 7.51 9.50
C PHE A 130 3.23 6.13 10.06
N TYR A 131 4.50 5.92 10.42
CA TYR A 131 5.02 4.59 10.75
C TYR A 131 4.31 3.97 11.97
N ASP A 132 3.89 4.80 12.92
CA ASP A 132 3.16 4.44 14.13
C ASP A 132 1.69 4.08 13.86
N GLN A 133 1.16 4.48 12.70
CA GLN A 133 -0.19 4.15 12.25
C GLN A 133 -0.22 3.03 11.21
N ALA A 134 0.92 2.71 10.60
CA ALA A 134 1.01 1.78 9.49
C ALA A 134 0.36 0.43 9.78
N VAL A 135 0.64 -0.18 10.93
CA VAL A 135 0.08 -1.49 11.28
C VAL A 135 -1.39 -1.39 11.67
N ILE A 136 -1.73 -0.54 12.64
CA ILE A 136 -3.10 -0.48 13.18
C ILE A 136 -4.08 -0.02 12.10
N ASN A 137 -3.78 1.10 11.44
CA ASN A 137 -4.72 1.67 10.49
C ASN A 137 -4.90 0.78 9.26
N SER A 138 -3.80 0.32 8.66
CA SER A 138 -3.92 -0.46 7.42
C SER A 138 -4.31 -1.93 7.65
N PHE A 139 -3.74 -2.61 8.63
CA PHE A 139 -3.98 -4.05 8.80
C PHE A 139 -5.23 -4.37 9.62
N VAL A 140 -5.76 -3.41 10.38
CA VAL A 140 -6.95 -3.61 11.22
C VAL A 140 -8.16 -2.82 10.72
N ASN A 141 -7.97 -1.55 10.35
CA ASN A 141 -9.11 -0.66 10.07
C ASN A 141 -9.48 -0.56 8.60
N MET A 142 -8.51 -0.66 7.67
CA MET A 142 -8.79 -0.56 6.23
C MET A 142 -9.25 -1.91 5.65
N GLY A 143 -10.52 -2.25 5.88
CA GLY A 143 -11.09 -3.55 5.54
C GLY A 143 -11.42 -3.71 4.05
N ASP A 144 -11.88 -2.65 3.40
CA ASP A 144 -12.36 -2.70 2.01
C ASP A 144 -11.76 -1.60 1.12
N ARG A 145 -12.33 -1.42 -0.08
CA ARG A 145 -11.96 -0.36 -1.04
C ARG A 145 -12.42 1.01 -0.59
N PHE A 146 -13.58 1.10 0.07
CA PHE A 146 -14.12 2.37 0.54
C PHE A 146 -13.23 2.99 1.64
N ASP A 147 -12.70 2.17 2.54
CA ASP A 147 -11.72 2.63 3.53
C ASP A 147 -10.45 3.14 2.85
N TRP A 148 -9.92 2.42 1.85
CA TRP A 148 -8.77 2.89 1.09
C TRP A 148 -9.03 4.24 0.43
N ASP A 149 -10.14 4.39 -0.30
CA ASP A 149 -10.49 5.65 -0.98
C ASP A 149 -10.62 6.84 -0.02
N ARG A 150 -11.12 6.58 1.19
CA ARG A 150 -11.25 7.59 2.26
C ARG A 150 -9.88 7.99 2.82
N GLU A 151 -9.01 7.02 3.09
CA GLU A 151 -7.71 7.25 3.72
C GLU A 151 -6.62 7.66 2.73
N TYR A 152 -6.77 7.30 1.45
CA TYR A 152 -5.74 7.46 0.43
C TYR A 152 -5.33 8.92 0.27
N ARG A 153 -4.03 9.17 0.38
CA ARG A 153 -3.41 10.45 0.07
C ARG A 153 -2.33 10.24 -0.98
N ARG A 154 -2.50 10.93 -2.10
CA ARG A 154 -1.55 10.89 -3.20
C ARG A 154 -0.20 11.44 -2.69
N PRO A 155 0.91 10.69 -2.86
CA PRO A 155 2.23 11.20 -2.52
C PRO A 155 2.50 12.54 -3.23
N PRO A 156 3.28 13.46 -2.61
CA PRO A 156 4.11 13.26 -1.42
C PRO A 156 3.39 13.45 -0.08
N ILE A 157 2.07 13.62 -0.06
CA ILE A 157 1.30 13.82 1.17
C ILE A 157 1.34 12.55 2.02
N ILE A 158 1.58 12.69 3.33
CA ILE A 158 1.49 11.60 4.30
C ILE A 158 0.02 11.40 4.68
N GLY A 159 -0.43 10.14 4.74
CA GLY A 159 -1.76 9.74 5.16
C GLY A 159 -2.15 10.27 6.54
N PHE A 160 -3.45 10.21 6.84
CA PHE A 160 -4.01 10.87 8.03
C PHE A 160 -3.52 10.25 9.34
N LYS A 161 -3.36 11.12 10.34
CA LYS A 161 -3.16 10.76 11.75
C LYS A 161 -4.51 10.88 12.46
N PHE A 162 -4.94 9.81 13.11
CA PHE A 162 -6.15 9.80 13.96
C PHE A 162 -5.86 10.32 15.36
#